data_AF-A0AB40AEZ4-F1
#
_entry.id   AF-A0AB40AEZ4-F1
#
_cell.length_a   1.000
_cell.length_b   1.000
_cell.length_c   1.000
_cell.angle_alpha   90.00
_cell.angle_beta   90.00
_cell.angle_gamma   90.00
#
_symmetry.space_group_name_H-M   'P 1'
#
loop_
_entity.id
_entity.type
_entity.pdbx_description
1 polymer ?
#
loop_
_entity_poly.entity_id
_entity_poly.type
_entity_poly.pdbx_seq_one_letter_code
_entity_poly.pdbx_strand_id
1 'polypeptide(L)'
;MQINKLETTKKINMIDMKCDMVKTGKHKYQLTEKGTSSLSEHARVYQSVGRMFLLTNVQYKREDLKAKQEKCDKAIELPEKKKAFLQKSLKDEEDGLRELVQQRKGADLVAK
;
A
#
# COMPACT_ATOMS: atom_id res chain seq x y z
N MET A 1 15.52 -22.08 -6.80
CA MET A 1 14.86 -21.18 -7.76
C MET A 1 13.33 -21.13 -7.57
N GLN A 2 12.61 -22.27 -7.60
CA GLN A 2 11.15 -22.28 -7.36
C GLN A 2 10.76 -21.84 -5.92
N ILE A 3 11.55 -22.22 -4.92
CA ILE A 3 11.35 -21.80 -3.52
C ILE A 3 11.43 -20.27 -3.36
N ASN A 4 12.42 -19.64 -4.01
CA ASN A 4 12.60 -18.18 -3.99
C ASN A 4 11.42 -17.43 -4.62
N LYS A 5 10.80 -17.99 -5.67
CA LYS A 5 9.58 -17.43 -6.26
C LYS A 5 8.42 -17.46 -5.28
N LEU A 6 8.21 -18.59 -4.62
CA LEU A 6 7.11 -18.76 -3.65
C LEU A 6 7.26 -17.79 -2.46
N GLU A 7 8.49 -17.61 -1.95
CA GLU A 7 8.77 -16.63 -0.90
C GLU A 7 8.58 -15.18 -1.36
N THR A 8 8.98 -14.86 -2.59
CA THR A 8 8.84 -13.51 -3.15
C THR A 8 7.37 -13.15 -3.36
N THR A 9 6.57 -14.09 -3.87
CA THR A 9 5.11 -13.92 -4.01
C THR A 9 4.44 -13.73 -2.64
N LYS A 10 4.84 -14.50 -1.61
CA LYS A 10 4.34 -14.29 -0.24
C LYS A 10 4.66 -12.89 0.28
N LYS A 11 5.88 -12.39 0.05
CA LYS A 11 6.30 -11.04 0.45
C LYS A 11 5.48 -9.96 -0.28
N ILE A 12 5.21 -10.14 -1.57
CA ILE A 12 4.35 -9.23 -2.36
C ILE A 12 2.94 -9.17 -1.75
N ASN A 13 2.34 -10.33 -1.48
CA ASN A 13 1.00 -10.40 -0.89
C ASN A 13 0.92 -9.74 0.50
N MET A 14 1.94 -9.92 1.35
CA MET A 14 2.01 -9.24 2.65
C MET A 14 2.13 -7.72 2.51
N ILE A 15 2.88 -7.25 1.51
CA ILE A 15 2.98 -5.81 1.23
C ILE A 15 1.62 -5.27 0.79
N ASP A 16 0.90 -5.99 -0.07
CA ASP A 16 -0.44 -5.59 -0.51
C ASP A 16 -1.43 -5.49 0.64
N MET A 17 -1.50 -6.50 1.50
CA MET A 17 -2.35 -6.47 2.69
C MET A 17 -2.05 -5.25 3.59
N LYS A 18 -0.76 -4.92 3.77
CA LYS A 18 -0.36 -3.74 4.55
C LYS A 18 -0.79 -2.44 3.86
N CYS A 19 -0.59 -2.31 2.56
CA CYS A 19 -1.05 -1.15 1.79
C CYS A 19 -2.56 -0.98 1.90
N ASP A 20 -3.33 -2.05 1.79
CA ASP A 20 -4.79 -2.02 1.87
C ASP A 20 -5.29 -1.63 3.26
N MET A 21 -4.64 -2.10 4.33
CA MET A 21 -4.92 -1.64 5.69
C MET A 21 -4.71 -0.13 5.84
N VAL A 22 -3.60 0.40 5.30
CA VAL A 22 -3.31 1.84 5.39
C VAL A 22 -4.28 2.65 4.53
N LYS A 23 -4.63 2.18 3.32
CA LYS A 23 -5.65 2.79 2.45
C LYS A 23 -7.02 2.85 3.14
N THR A 24 -7.41 1.76 3.80
CA THR A 24 -8.65 1.70 4.59
C THR A 24 -8.62 2.70 5.75
N GLY A 25 -7.48 2.84 6.44
CA GLY A 25 -7.28 3.84 7.48
C GLY A 25 -7.41 5.27 6.94
N LYS A 26 -6.77 5.57 5.81
CA LYS A 26 -6.87 6.86 5.10
C LYS A 26 -8.33 7.20 4.75
N HIS A 27 -9.08 6.22 4.25
CA HIS A 27 -10.47 6.41 3.87
C HIS A 27 -11.34 6.86 5.06
N LYS A 28 -11.09 6.33 6.27
CA LYS A 28 -11.79 6.77 7.49
C LYS A 28 -11.54 8.24 7.81
N TYR A 29 -10.30 8.71 7.64
CA TYR A 29 -9.98 10.14 7.83
C TYR A 29 -10.68 11.02 6.79
N GLN A 30 -10.69 10.61 5.51
CA GLN A 30 -11.38 11.33 4.44
C GLN A 30 -12.89 11.41 4.68
N LEU A 31 -13.50 10.30 5.11
CA LEU A 31 -14.93 10.27 5.43
C LEU A 31 -15.26 11.21 6.60
N THR A 32 -14.40 11.21 7.63
CA THR A 32 -14.56 12.11 8.79
C THR A 32 -14.40 13.57 8.38
N GLU A 33 -13.43 13.89 7.53
CA GLU A 33 -13.22 15.24 7.00
C GLU A 33 -14.45 15.71 6.22
N LYS A 34 -14.94 14.90 5.26
CA LYS A 34 -16.15 15.19 4.49
C LYS A 34 -17.38 15.41 5.38
N GLY A 35 -17.55 14.59 6.42
CA GLY A 35 -18.64 14.73 7.39
C GLY A 35 -18.56 16.03 8.20
N THR A 36 -17.36 16.59 8.39
CA THR A 36 -17.18 17.88 9.06
C THR A 36 -17.33 19.09 8.14
N SER A 37 -17.46 18.90 6.82
CA SER A 37 -17.56 20.00 5.86
C SER A 37 -18.86 20.80 5.98
N SER A 38 -19.93 20.20 6.50
CA SER A 38 -21.22 20.87 6.74
C SER A 38 -21.24 21.75 8.00
N LEU A 39 -20.21 21.66 8.85
CA LEU A 39 -20.10 22.45 10.06
C LEU A 39 -19.53 23.84 9.76
N SER A 40 -19.99 24.84 10.52
CA SER A 40 -19.46 26.20 10.44
C SER A 40 -17.98 26.25 10.85
N GLU A 41 -17.24 27.20 10.29
CA GLU A 41 -15.80 27.40 10.50
C GLU A 41 -15.40 27.63 11.97
N HIS A 42 -16.35 28.09 12.80
CA HIS A 42 -16.16 28.36 14.22
C HIS A 42 -16.82 27.32 15.13
N ALA A 43 -17.38 26.25 14.58
CA ALA A 43 -18.01 25.20 15.35
C ALA A 43 -16.97 24.53 16.27
N ARG A 44 -17.31 24.45 17.56
CA ARG A 44 -16.53 23.65 18.51
C ARG A 44 -16.89 22.18 18.33
N VAL A 45 -15.87 21.34 18.28
CA VAL A 45 -15.99 19.89 18.07
C VAL A 45 -15.20 19.15 19.12
N TYR A 46 -15.68 17.96 19.49
CA TYR A 46 -14.92 17.06 20.34
C TYR A 46 -14.06 16.13 19.49
N GLN A 47 -12.77 16.06 19.81
CA GLN A 47 -11.79 15.17 19.17
C GLN A 47 -11.35 14.11 20.17
N SER A 48 -11.33 12.84 19.75
CA SER A 48 -10.84 11.77 20.61
C SER A 48 -9.32 11.79 20.73
N VAL A 49 -8.84 11.61 21.97
CA VAL A 49 -7.43 11.43 22.33
C VAL A 49 -7.38 10.23 23.28
N GLY A 50 -7.07 9.05 22.73
CA GLY A 50 -7.19 7.79 23.47
C GLY A 50 -8.64 7.50 23.86
N ARG A 51 -8.91 7.45 25.17
CA ARG A 51 -10.26 7.24 25.74
C ARG A 51 -10.99 8.54 26.13
N MET A 52 -10.34 9.70 25.96
CA MET A 52 -10.88 11.01 26.32
C MET A 52 -11.32 11.78 25.07
N PHE A 53 -12.21 12.75 25.23
CA PHE A 53 -12.61 13.69 24.19
C PHE A 53 -12.22 15.12 24.58
N LEU A 54 -11.41 15.77 23.74
CA LEU A 54 -10.95 17.15 23.93
C LEU A 54 -11.81 18.10 23.10
N LEU A 55 -12.26 19.19 23.71
CA LEU A 55 -12.93 20.28 22.99
C LEU A 55 -11.90 21.04 22.14
N THR A 56 -12.15 21.14 20.84
CA THR A 56 -11.30 21.86 19.89
C THR A 56 -12.14 22.56 18.83
N ASN A 57 -11.50 23.27 17.91
CA ASN A 57 -12.14 23.91 16.77
C ASN A 57 -12.13 22.98 15.55
N VAL A 58 -13.14 23.09 14.68
CA VAL A 58 -13.25 22.31 13.44
C VAL A 58 -12.05 22.50 12.53
N GLN A 59 -11.45 23.69 12.49
CA GLN A 59 -10.28 23.97 11.66
C GLN A 59 -9.08 23.12 12.06
N TYR A 60 -8.74 23.14 13.36
CA TYR A 60 -7.66 22.32 13.90
C TYR A 60 -7.91 20.82 13.65
N LYS A 61 -9.16 20.37 13.80
CA LYS A 61 -9.53 18.98 13.49
C LYS A 61 -9.32 18.64 12.00
N ARG A 62 -9.66 19.54 11.07
CA ARG A 62 -9.45 19.35 9.63
C ARG A 62 -7.96 19.30 9.28
N GLU A 63 -7.15 20.17 9.87
CA GLU A 63 -5.70 20.17 9.70
C GLU A 63 -5.07 18.86 10.21
N ASP A 64 -5.47 18.38 11.40
CA ASP A 64 -5.01 17.10 11.94
C ASP A 64 -5.43 15.92 11.04
N LEU A 65 -6.66 15.94 10.51
CA LEU A 65 -7.13 14.92 9.57
C LEU A 65 -6.31 14.93 8.26
N LYS A 66 -5.97 16.10 7.71
CA LYS A 66 -5.11 16.21 6.52
C LYS A 66 -3.70 15.70 6.81
N ALA A 67 -3.10 16.09 7.93
CA ALA A 67 -1.78 15.61 8.35
C ALA A 67 -1.76 14.07 8.51
N LYS A 68 -2.84 13.47 9.02
CA LYS A 68 -2.99 12.01 9.11
C LYS A 68 -3.10 11.35 7.73
N GLN A 69 -3.82 11.96 6.79
CA GLN A 69 -3.90 11.47 5.41
C GLN A 69 -2.54 11.49 4.71
N GLU A 70 -1.78 12.58 4.84
CA GLU A 70 -0.43 12.68 4.27
C GLU A 70 0.53 11.65 4.86
N LYS A 71 0.43 11.37 6.16
CA LYS A 71 1.21 10.30 6.80
C LYS A 71 0.86 8.93 6.22
N CYS A 72 -0.41 8.66 5.94
CA CYS A 72 -0.82 7.43 5.26
C CYS A 72 -0.22 7.34 3.84
N ASP A 73 -0.22 8.44 3.08
CA ASP A 73 0.36 8.45 1.73
C ASP A 73 1.86 8.14 1.75
N LYS A 74 2.61 8.82 2.63
CA LYS A 74 4.05 8.54 2.83
C LYS A 74 4.31 7.11 3.29
N ALA A 75 3.42 6.53 4.10
CA ALA A 75 3.55 5.15 4.57
C ALA A 75 3.29 4.10 3.47
N ILE A 76 2.56 4.46 2.40
CA ILE A 76 2.27 3.58 1.26
C ILE A 76 3.39 3.63 0.21
N GLU A 77 4.03 4.79 0.01
CA GLU A 77 5.04 4.98 -1.05
C GLU A 77 6.19 3.97 -1.00
N LEU A 78 6.80 3.76 0.18
CA LEU A 78 7.97 2.89 0.31
C LEU A 78 7.61 1.41 0.09
N PRO A 79 6.54 0.85 0.71
CA PRO A 79 6.06 -0.49 0.39
C PRO A 79 5.68 -0.70 -1.08
N GLU A 80 5.02 0.27 -1.72
CA GLU A 80 4.65 0.16 -3.15
C GLU A 80 5.88 0.14 -4.07
N LYS A 81 6.88 0.98 -3.82
CA LYS A 81 8.17 0.93 -4.55
C LYS A 81 8.86 -0.44 -4.38
N LYS A 82 8.86 -0.97 -3.15
CA LYS A 82 9.41 -2.30 -2.86
C LYS A 82 8.64 -3.41 -3.58
N LYS A 83 7.32 -3.33 -3.63
CA LYS A 83 6.48 -4.26 -4.39
C LYS A 83 6.82 -4.24 -5.87
N ALA A 84 6.87 -3.06 -6.47
CA ALA A 84 7.16 -2.91 -7.90
C ALA A 84 8.52 -3.52 -8.27
N PHE A 85 9.54 -3.31 -7.42
CA PHE A 85 10.85 -3.93 -7.57
C PHE A 85 10.78 -5.46 -7.53
N LEU A 86 10.13 -6.03 -6.51
CA LEU A 86 10.00 -7.48 -6.36
C LEU A 86 9.20 -8.11 -7.51
N GLN A 87 8.15 -7.45 -8.00
CA GLN A 87 7.37 -7.89 -9.15
C GLN A 87 8.20 -7.92 -10.43
N LYS A 88 9.01 -6.88 -10.67
CA LYS A 88 9.93 -6.85 -11.81
C LYS A 88 10.96 -7.97 -11.72
N SER A 89 11.62 -8.12 -10.56
CA SER A 89 12.58 -9.19 -10.32
C SER A 89 11.98 -10.58 -10.55
N LEU A 90 10.76 -10.82 -10.08
CA LEU A 90 10.07 -12.10 -10.26
C LEU A 90 9.78 -12.39 -11.74
N LYS A 91 9.37 -11.36 -12.49
CA LYS A 91 9.11 -11.47 -13.93
C LYS A 91 10.38 -11.76 -14.71
N ASP A 92 11.47 -11.05 -14.43
CA ASP A 92 12.76 -11.26 -15.07
C ASP A 92 13.29 -12.70 -14.80
N GLU A 93 13.10 -13.22 -13.58
CA GLU A 93 13.41 -14.61 -13.23
C GLU A 93 12.47 -15.65 -13.89
N GLU A 94 11.24 -15.28 -14.24
CA GLU A 94 10.30 -16.12 -15.00
C GLU A 94 10.66 -16.21 -16.47
N ASP A 95 10.96 -15.07 -17.09
CA ASP A 95 11.31 -14.99 -18.50
C ASP A 95 12.67 -15.67 -18.76
N GLY A 96 13.68 -15.45 -17.92
CA GLY A 96 14.97 -16.14 -18.04
C GLY A 96 14.86 -17.67 -17.89
N LEU A 97 13.96 -18.17 -17.02
CA LEU A 97 13.68 -19.60 -16.92
C LEU A 97 12.98 -20.15 -18.17
N ARG A 98 12.05 -19.40 -18.76
CA ARG A 98 11.37 -19.79 -20.01
C ARG A 98 12.35 -19.88 -21.17
N GLU A 99 13.24 -18.91 -21.30
CA GLU A 99 14.28 -18.90 -22.33
C GLU A 99 15.23 -20.10 -22.19
N LEU A 100 15.71 -20.40 -20.98
CA LEU A 100 16.56 -21.58 -20.73
C LEU A 100 15.86 -22.90 -21.09
N VAL A 101 14.56 -23.02 -20.79
CA VAL A 101 13.76 -24.20 -21.14
C VAL A 101 13.55 -24.28 -22.66
N GLN A 102 13.29 -23.17 -23.34
CA GLN A 102 13.16 -23.12 -24.80
C GLN A 102 14.47 -23.47 -25.50
N GLN A 103 15.62 -22.97 -25.02
CA GLN A 103 16.93 -23.31 -25.56
C GLN A 103 17.22 -24.82 -25.45
N ARG A 104 16.91 -25.46 -24.31
CA ARG A 104 17.05 -26.91 -24.17
C ARG A 104 16.13 -27.69 -25.12
N LYS A 105 14.87 -27.28 -25.26
CA LYS A 105 13.93 -27.93 -26.19
C LYS A 105 14.34 -27.76 -27.66
N GLY A 106 14.89 -26.60 -28.03
CA GLY A 106 15.43 -26.36 -29.36
C GLY A 106 16.65 -27.22 -29.67
N ALA A 107 17.56 -27.39 -28.71
CA ALA A 107 18.73 -28.26 -28.85
C ALA A 107 18.36 -29.75 -28.99
N ASP A 108 17.36 -30.23 -28.24
CA ASP A 108 16.87 -31.61 -28.33
C ASP A 108 16.15 -31.91 -29.66
N LEU A 109 15.59 -30.90 -30.33
CA LEU A 109 14.94 -31.03 -31.64
C LEU A 109 15.94 -31.03 -32.81
N VAL A 110 17.13 -30.45 -32.63
CA VAL A 110 18.22 -30.44 -33.63
C VAL A 110 19.07 -31.70 -33.54
N ALA A 111 19.04 -32.40 -32.40
CA ALA A 111 19.78 -33.64 -32.15
C ALA A 111 19.04 -34.93 -32.60
N LYS A 112 17.84 -34.81 -33.19
CA LYS A 112 17.05 -35.90 -33.78
C LYS A 112 16.91 -35.73 -35.27
#